data_AF-A0AAV1AZU9-F1
#
_entry.id   AF-A0AAV1AZU9-F1
#
_cell.length_a   1.000
_cell.length_b   1.000
_cell.length_c   1.000
_cell.angle_alpha   90.00
_cell.angle_beta   90.00
_cell.angle_gamma   90.00
#
_symmetry.space_group_name_H-M   'P 1'
#
loop_
_entity.id
_entity.type
_entity.pdbx_description
1 polymer ?
#
loop_
_entity_poly.entity_id
_entity_poly.type
_entity_poly.pdbx_seq_one_letter_code
_entity_poly.pdbx_strand_id
1 'polypeptide(L)'
;MELPTLRKPFIYWVLFSFIVFAQVSYGFYLPGSYMHTYSNGEFINSKVNSLTSIEIKLPFSYYSLPYCQPSGGIKKSAENLGELLIGDQIDNSPYRFRMNVNETIYLCTTSPLNEHEVNLLKQ
;
A
#
# COMPACT_ATOMS: atom_id res chain seq x y z
N MET A 1 16.83 -7.66 -63.89
CA MET A 1 15.59 -7.43 -63.11
C MET A 1 16.00 -6.61 -61.89
N GLU A 2 16.11 -5.30 -62.07
CA GLU A 2 16.65 -4.36 -61.09
C GLU A 2 15.57 -4.07 -60.04
N LEU A 3 15.79 -4.51 -58.80
CA LEU A 3 14.90 -4.23 -57.68
C LEU A 3 15.11 -2.76 -57.23
N PRO A 4 14.06 -1.93 -57.13
CA PRO A 4 14.21 -0.47 -57.04
C PRO A 4 14.91 -0.03 -55.75
N THR A 5 16.00 0.72 -55.92
CA THR A 5 16.81 1.37 -54.87
C THR A 5 16.03 2.39 -54.02
N LEU A 6 14.82 2.77 -54.46
CA LEU A 6 13.90 3.71 -53.81
C LEU A 6 13.37 3.24 -52.44
N ARG A 7 13.40 1.92 -52.17
CA ARG A 7 12.87 1.34 -50.92
C ARG A 7 13.84 1.46 -49.74
N LYS A 8 15.16 1.56 -49.99
CA LYS A 8 16.21 1.61 -48.95
C LYS A 8 16.23 2.93 -48.14
N PRO A 9 16.21 4.14 -48.73
CA PRO A 9 16.23 5.38 -47.96
C PRO A 9 14.97 5.54 -47.11
N PHE A 10 13.81 5.13 -47.64
CA PHE A 10 12.56 5.13 -46.89
C PHE A 10 12.62 4.21 -45.66
N ILE A 11 13.21 3.01 -45.80
CA ILE A 11 13.45 2.10 -44.67
C ILE A 11 14.36 2.75 -43.62
N TYR A 12 15.44 3.43 -44.03
CA TYR A 12 16.34 4.12 -43.09
C TYR A 12 15.64 5.28 -42.35
N TRP A 13 14.80 6.04 -43.04
CA TRP A 13 13.98 7.10 -42.42
C TRP A 13 12.95 6.55 -41.44
N VAL A 14 12.31 5.43 -41.76
CA VAL A 14 11.38 4.75 -40.85
C VAL A 14 12.10 4.21 -39.62
N LEU A 15 13.27 3.58 -39.78
CA LEU A 15 14.09 3.10 -38.66
C LEU A 15 14.60 4.24 -37.78
N PHE A 16 15.06 5.34 -38.39
CA PHE A 16 15.50 6.53 -37.66
C PHE A 16 14.36 7.16 -36.85
N SER A 17 13.18 7.30 -37.45
CA SER A 17 11.97 7.76 -36.75
C SER A 17 11.65 6.85 -35.56
N PHE A 18 11.65 5.53 -35.75
CA PHE A 18 11.35 4.57 -34.68
C PHE A 18 12.36 4.64 -33.52
N ILE A 19 13.65 4.85 -33.80
CA ILE A 19 14.70 5.04 -32.80
C ILE A 19 14.49 6.33 -32.00
N VAL A 20 14.09 7.42 -32.66
CA VAL A 20 13.79 8.70 -31.99
C VAL A 20 12.56 8.56 -31.08
N PHE A 21 11.52 7.85 -31.51
CA PHE A 21 10.33 7.61 -30.67
C PHE A 21 10.58 6.67 -29.49
N ALA A 22 11.48 5.69 -29.62
CA ALA A 22 11.81 4.77 -28.54
C ALA A 22 12.50 5.46 -27.34
N GLN A 23 13.15 6.61 -27.57
CA GLN A 23 13.82 7.41 -26.53
C GLN A 23 12.82 8.12 -25.58
N VAL A 24 11.52 8.15 -25.91
CA VAL A 24 10.47 8.82 -25.11
C VAL A 24 9.73 7.82 -24.19
N SER A 25 10.32 6.65 -23.93
CA SER A 25 9.76 5.69 -22.99
C SER A 25 10.20 6.01 -21.56
N TYR A 26 9.26 6.46 -20.73
CA TYR A 26 9.43 6.55 -19.28
C TYR A 26 8.71 5.38 -18.62
N GLY A 27 9.48 4.44 -18.09
CA GLY A 27 8.95 3.41 -17.20
C GLY A 27 8.86 3.96 -15.78
N PHE A 28 7.69 3.85 -15.14
CA PHE A 28 7.53 4.14 -13.72
C PHE A 28 7.25 2.85 -12.96
N TYR A 29 7.96 2.68 -11.83
CA TYR A 29 7.69 1.58 -10.91
C TYR A 29 6.52 1.93 -10.01
N LEU A 30 5.49 1.08 -9.97
CA LEU A 30 4.37 1.24 -9.04
C LEU A 30 4.78 0.77 -7.64
N PRO A 31 4.97 1.67 -6.66
CA PRO A 31 5.20 1.26 -5.27
C PRO A 31 3.99 0.46 -4.75
N GLY A 32 4.28 -0.55 -3.93
CA GLY A 32 3.27 -1.43 -3.33
C GLY A 32 2.71 -2.53 -4.24
N SER A 33 3.22 -2.70 -5.47
CA SER A 33 2.77 -3.76 -6.39
C SER A 33 3.46 -5.11 -6.18
N TYR A 34 4.65 -5.11 -5.58
CA TYR A 34 5.43 -6.32 -5.30
C TYR A 34 5.49 -6.58 -3.79
N MET A 35 5.46 -7.86 -3.44
CA MET A 35 5.56 -8.29 -2.04
C MET A 35 6.94 -7.95 -1.48
N HIS A 36 6.96 -7.35 -0.29
CA HIS A 36 8.20 -7.18 0.46
C HIS A 36 8.58 -8.50 1.13
N THR A 37 9.80 -8.96 0.89
CA THR A 37 10.35 -10.20 1.47
C THR A 37 11.19 -9.83 2.68
N TYR A 38 10.87 -10.43 3.83
CA TYR A 38 11.56 -10.19 5.09
C TYR A 38 12.56 -11.31 5.38
N SER A 39 13.74 -10.94 5.86
CA SER A 39 14.76 -11.85 6.37
C SER A 39 14.45 -12.29 7.80
N ASN A 40 15.00 -13.42 8.24
CA ASN A 40 14.85 -13.86 9.64
C ASN A 40 15.33 -12.77 10.63
N GLY A 41 14.48 -12.45 11.61
CA GLY A 41 14.75 -11.45 12.64
C GLY A 41 14.59 -9.99 12.21
N GLU A 42 14.25 -9.74 10.93
CA GLU A 42 13.98 -8.40 10.40
C GLU A 42 12.73 -7.79 11.02
N PHE A 43 12.75 -6.47 11.22
CA PHE A 43 11.61 -5.74 11.79
C PHE A 43 10.49 -5.58 10.77
N ILE A 44 9.29 -5.95 11.20
CA ILE A 44 8.05 -5.78 10.45
C ILE A 44 7.23 -4.71 11.17
N ASN A 45 7.00 -3.59 10.49
CA ASN A 45 6.07 -2.57 10.96
C ASN A 45 4.66 -2.97 10.52
N SER A 46 3.77 -3.23 11.48
CA SER A 46 2.38 -3.49 11.15
C SER A 46 1.59 -2.21 10.96
N LYS A 47 0.55 -2.32 10.16
CA LYS A 47 -0.45 -1.28 9.91
C LYS A 47 -1.81 -1.80 10.35
N VAL A 48 -2.73 -0.88 10.54
CA VAL A 48 -4.12 -1.18 10.88
C VAL A 48 -5.03 -0.65 9.79
N ASN A 49 -6.08 -1.42 9.50
CA ASN A 49 -7.16 -0.98 8.64
C ASN A 49 -8.38 -0.62 9.50
N SER A 50 -9.39 -0.06 8.86
CA SER A 50 -10.70 0.26 9.41
C SER A 50 -11.35 -0.93 10.12
N LEU A 51 -12.12 -0.63 11.16
CA LEU A 51 -12.95 -1.59 11.87
C LEU A 51 -14.19 -1.89 11.05
N THR A 52 -14.50 -3.18 10.93
CA THR A 52 -15.70 -3.68 10.25
C THR A 52 -16.51 -4.54 11.21
N SER A 53 -17.84 -4.46 11.12
CA SER A 53 -18.77 -5.31 11.86
C SER A 53 -19.63 -6.10 10.89
N ILE A 54 -20.20 -7.22 11.34
CA ILE A 54 -21.16 -7.99 10.55
C ILE A 54 -22.49 -7.23 10.41
N GLU A 55 -22.83 -6.42 11.41
CA GLU A 55 -24.11 -5.70 11.49
C GLU A 55 -24.09 -4.43 10.64
N ILE A 56 -22.92 -3.79 10.48
CA ILE A 56 -22.78 -2.48 9.85
C ILE A 56 -22.18 -2.60 8.45
N LYS A 57 -22.71 -1.81 7.50
CA LYS A 57 -22.19 -1.77 6.12
C LYS A 57 -21.01 -0.82 5.90
N LEU A 58 -20.83 0.18 6.79
CA LEU A 58 -19.80 1.20 6.70
C LEU A 58 -18.64 0.92 7.68
N PRO A 59 -17.38 1.06 7.24
CA PRO A 59 -16.21 0.89 8.09
C PRO A 59 -15.97 2.11 9.00
N PHE A 60 -15.44 1.86 10.20
CA PHE A 60 -15.03 2.89 11.16
C PHE A 60 -13.51 3.01 11.23
N SER A 61 -12.99 4.20 11.55
CA SER A 61 -11.54 4.36 11.78
C SER A 61 -11.07 3.46 12.93
N TYR A 62 -9.90 2.83 12.78
CA TYR A 62 -9.31 1.96 13.81
C TYR A 62 -9.23 2.66 15.17
N TYR A 63 -8.72 3.89 15.19
CA TYR A 63 -8.52 4.68 16.41
C TYR A 63 -9.76 5.44 16.88
N SER A 64 -10.95 5.10 16.35
CA SER A 64 -12.23 5.57 16.93
C SER A 64 -12.53 4.92 18.28
N LEU A 65 -11.91 3.76 18.54
CA LEU A 65 -11.91 3.09 19.83
C LEU A 65 -10.62 3.38 20.60
N PRO A 66 -10.59 3.23 21.94
CA PRO A 66 -9.46 3.57 22.78
C PRO A 66 -8.28 2.58 22.68
N TYR A 67 -7.88 2.16 21.47
CA TYR A 67 -6.70 1.33 21.25
C TYR A 67 -5.38 2.10 21.48
N CYS A 68 -4.31 1.37 21.75
CA CYS A 68 -2.97 1.94 21.91
C CYS A 68 -2.57 2.75 20.67
N GLN A 69 -2.17 4.00 20.86
CA GLN A 69 -1.70 4.85 19.77
C GLN A 69 -0.17 4.81 19.63
N PRO A 70 0.36 4.97 18.41
CA PRO A 70 1.80 5.05 18.19
C PRO A 70 2.38 6.34 18.79
N SER A 71 3.58 6.26 19.37
CA SER A 71 4.23 7.36 20.10
C SER A 71 4.47 8.64 19.26
N GLY A 72 4.54 8.51 17.93
CA GLY A 72 4.70 9.63 16.99
C GLY A 72 3.41 10.14 16.38
N GLY A 73 2.25 9.76 16.92
CA GLY A 73 0.93 10.07 16.39
C GLY A 73 0.50 9.17 15.23
N ILE A 74 -0.79 9.22 14.93
CA ILE A 74 -1.44 8.47 13.85
C ILE A 74 -1.08 9.12 12.51
N LYS A 75 -0.60 8.31 11.58
CA LYS A 75 -0.18 8.70 10.24
C LYS A 75 -0.77 7.74 9.22
N LYS A 76 -1.38 8.32 8.18
CA LYS A 76 -1.87 7.57 7.01
C LYS A 76 -0.70 6.89 6.30
N SER A 77 -0.93 5.66 5.85
CA SER A 77 0.10 4.81 5.29
C SER A 77 -0.44 3.91 4.19
N ALA A 78 -0.92 4.50 3.09
CA ALA A 78 -1.28 3.76 1.89
C ALA A 78 -0.06 3.00 1.32
N GLU A 79 -0.23 1.73 0.94
CA GLU A 79 0.85 0.91 0.34
C GLU A 79 0.90 1.11 -1.16
N ASN A 80 -0.26 1.13 -1.81
CA ASN A 80 -0.35 1.17 -3.27
C ASN A 80 -1.36 2.20 -3.76
N LEU A 81 -1.30 2.48 -5.07
CA LEU A 81 -2.17 3.45 -5.72
C LEU A 81 -3.65 3.05 -5.67
N GLY A 82 -3.97 1.75 -5.72
CA GLY A 82 -5.34 1.25 -5.67
C GLY A 82 -6.02 1.55 -4.34
N GLU A 83 -5.34 1.29 -3.22
CA GLU A 83 -5.80 1.63 -1.87
C GLU A 83 -6.04 3.12 -1.71
N LEU A 84 -5.13 3.95 -2.23
CA LEU A 84 -5.29 5.40 -2.21
C LEU A 84 -6.55 5.85 -2.99
N LEU A 85 -6.78 5.27 -4.18
CA LEU A 85 -7.92 5.62 -5.04
C LEU A 85 -9.27 5.14 -4.48
N ILE A 86 -9.29 3.98 -3.82
CA ILE A 86 -10.48 3.46 -3.13
C ILE A 86 -10.76 4.25 -1.85
N GLY A 87 -9.78 5.04 -1.38
CA GLY A 87 -9.90 5.85 -0.18
C GLY A 87 -9.72 5.01 1.10
N ASP A 88 -8.92 3.94 1.02
CA ASP A 88 -8.67 3.08 2.18
C ASP A 88 -7.97 3.86 3.30
N GLN A 89 -8.38 3.60 4.53
CA GLN A 89 -7.86 4.26 5.74
C GLN A 89 -6.89 3.34 6.46
N ILE A 90 -5.74 3.14 5.82
CA ILE A 90 -4.63 2.39 6.42
C ILE A 90 -3.80 3.36 7.25
N ASP A 91 -3.66 3.08 8.53
CA ASP A 91 -2.87 3.88 9.47
C ASP A 91 -1.72 3.06 10.07
N ASN A 92 -0.66 3.75 10.51
CA ASN A 92 0.43 3.11 11.24
C ASN A 92 -0.05 2.54 12.58
N SER A 93 0.52 1.42 13.00
CA SER A 93 0.23 0.80 14.30
C SER A 93 1.40 0.95 15.29
N PRO A 94 1.16 0.85 16.60
CA PRO A 94 2.23 0.76 17.61
C PRO A 94 2.92 -0.62 17.65
N TYR A 95 2.32 -1.64 17.03
CA TYR A 95 2.85 -2.99 17.01
C TYR A 95 4.08 -3.08 16.09
N ARG A 96 5.10 -3.80 16.55
CA ARG A 96 6.32 -4.10 15.80
C ARG A 96 6.64 -5.56 16.03
N PHE A 97 6.84 -6.29 14.94
CA PHE A 97 7.16 -7.71 15.01
C PHE A 97 8.54 -7.97 14.44
N ARG A 98 9.10 -9.13 14.76
CA ARG A 98 10.31 -9.64 14.12
C ARG A 98 10.01 -10.92 13.36
N MET A 99 10.44 -10.97 12.10
CA MET A 99 10.17 -12.10 11.21
C MET A 99 10.73 -13.40 11.79
N ASN A 100 9.91 -14.45 11.88
CA ASN A 100 10.29 -15.77 12.42
C ASN A 100 10.85 -15.75 13.86
N VAL A 101 10.43 -14.79 14.68
CA VAL A 101 10.77 -14.72 16.12
C VAL A 101 9.49 -14.82 16.95
N ASN A 102 9.44 -15.76 17.90
CA ASN A 102 8.34 -15.86 18.85
C ASN A 102 8.61 -14.90 20.02
N GLU A 103 7.86 -13.80 20.07
CA GLU A 103 7.96 -12.79 21.11
C GLU A 103 6.56 -12.32 21.55
N THR A 104 6.44 -11.91 22.81
CA THR A 104 5.23 -11.28 23.34
C THR A 104 5.57 -9.85 23.71
N ILE A 105 4.80 -8.90 23.18
CA ILE A 105 5.07 -7.47 23.33
C ILE A 105 3.87 -6.84 24.03
N TYR A 106 4.12 -6.30 25.22
CA TYR A 106 3.17 -5.43 25.88
C TYR A 106 3.31 -4.01 25.33
N LEU A 107 2.20 -3.44 24.85
CA LEU A 107 2.17 -2.06 24.34
C LEU A 107 1.64 -1.09 25.38
N CYS A 108 0.37 -1.24 25.74
CA CYS A 108 -0.31 -0.38 26.69
C CYS A 108 -1.53 -1.08 27.28
N THR A 109 -2.08 -0.49 28.34
CA THR A 109 -3.40 -0.84 28.87
C THR A 109 -4.38 0.24 28.45
N THR A 110 -5.51 -0.17 27.87
CA THR A 110 -6.58 0.71 27.43
C THR A 110 -7.72 0.68 28.44
N SER A 111 -8.54 1.73 28.45
CA SER A 111 -9.81 1.69 29.20
C SER A 111 -10.74 0.62 28.61
N PRO A 112 -11.58 -0.02 29.42
CA PRO A 112 -12.64 -0.88 28.91
C PRO A 112 -13.59 -0.07 28.03
N LEU A 113 -14.18 -0.74 27.03
CA LEU A 113 -15.14 -0.13 26.13
C LEU A 113 -16.44 0.20 26.87
N ASN A 114 -16.97 1.39 26.60
CA ASN A 114 -18.25 1.83 27.14
C ASN A 114 -19.41 1.30 26.28
N GLU A 115 -20.62 1.25 26.84
CA GLU A 115 -21.83 0.78 26.14
C GLU A 115 -22.07 1.56 24.83
N HIS A 116 -21.87 2.88 24.85
CA HIS A 116 -21.97 3.72 23.65
C HIS A 116 -20.99 3.30 22.55
N GLU A 117 -19.73 3.03 22.90
CA GLU A 117 -18.69 2.63 21.94
C GLU A 117 -18.96 1.25 21.33
N VAL A 118 -19.51 0.33 22.14
CA VAL A 118 -19.95 -0.98 21.65
C VAL A 118 -21.14 -0.85 20.70
N ASN A 119 -22.10 0.02 21.04
CA ASN A 119 -23.29 0.23 20.22
C ASN A 119 -22.97 0.91 18.87
N LEU A 120 -21.91 1.72 18.80
CA LEU A 120 -21.40 2.26 17.53
C LEU A 120 -21.04 1.17 16.52
N LEU A 121 -20.62 -0.02 16.99
CA LEU A 121 -20.27 -1.16 16.15
C LEU A 121 -21.44 -2.10 15.82
N LYS A 122 -22.65 -1.77 16.29
CA LYS A 122 -23.88 -2.56 16.10
C LYS A 122 -24.99 -1.89 15.27
N GLN A 123 -24.81 -0.63 14.86
CA GLN A 123 -25.79 0.15 14.09
C GLN A 123 -25.72 -0.04 12.58
#